data_AF-A0ABD0YWB7-F1
#
_entry.id   AF-A0ABD0YWB7-F1
#
_cell.length_a   1.000
_cell.length_b   1.000
_cell.length_c   1.000
_cell.angle_alpha   90.00
_cell.angle_beta   90.00
_cell.angle_gamma   90.00
#
_symmetry.space_group_name_H-M   'P 1'
#
loop_
_entity.id
_entity.type
_entity.pdbx_description
1 polymer ?
#
loop_
_entity_poly.entity_id
_entity_poly.type
_entity_poly.pdbx_seq_one_letter_code
_entity_poly.pdbx_strand_id
1 'polypeptide(L)'
;MELTGLYKCEVSADAPLFHTIIKSAYVVVTVEPGSVPEINVEKTKYTLGERIRANCTSRYAYPAANLSFFINDVEARNTDTSRVSLYVEAERRGLESSVGELDAVAVPSMFSGPEGGRARLTCLATQYHLYRATADLYLLEDTPQLAHVLGPSLRNTGEHPVVYPTTNLGAE
;
A
#
# COMPACT_ATOMS: atom_id res chain seq x y z
N MET A 1 -2.81 -20.71 24.20
CA MET A 1 -3.16 -19.57 25.08
C MET A 1 -3.09 -19.98 26.55
N GLU A 2 -3.58 -21.16 26.91
CA GLU A 2 -3.63 -21.67 28.30
C GLU A 2 -2.27 -21.82 29.01
N LEU A 3 -1.16 -21.77 28.27
CA LEU A 3 0.21 -21.77 28.81
C LEU A 3 0.79 -20.35 28.99
N THR A 4 0.03 -19.29 28.73
CA THR A 4 0.45 -17.92 29.05
C THR A 4 0.40 -17.72 30.56
N GLY A 5 1.47 -17.22 31.16
CA GLY A 5 1.50 -16.98 32.60
C GLY A 5 2.88 -16.73 33.17
N LEU A 6 2.96 -16.75 34.51
CA LEU A 6 4.19 -16.53 35.25
C LEU A 6 4.95 -17.86 35.42
N TYR A 7 6.11 -17.96 34.78
CA TYR A 7 7.03 -19.10 34.92
C TYR A 7 8.09 -18.79 35.96
N LYS A 8 8.44 -19.79 36.77
CA LYS A 8 9.43 -19.65 37.85
C LYS A 8 10.58 -20.62 37.62
N CYS A 9 11.78 -20.13 37.87
CA CYS A 9 12.97 -20.95 38.00
C CYS A 9 13.39 -20.93 39.48
N GLU A 10 13.58 -22.12 40.04
CA GLU A 10 14.02 -22.33 41.42
C GLU A 10 15.36 -23.05 41.40
N VAL A 11 16.33 -22.51 42.15
CA VAL A 11 17.63 -23.14 42.36
C VAL A 11 17.86 -23.24 43.86
N SER A 12 18.15 -24.45 44.33
CA SER A 12 18.38 -24.75 45.74
C SER A 12 19.78 -25.32 45.93
N ALA A 13 20.51 -24.80 46.92
CA ALA A 13 21.79 -25.36 47.34
C ALA A 13 21.60 -26.36 48.48
N ASP A 14 22.46 -27.39 48.51
CA ASP A 14 22.46 -28.44 49.52
C ASP A 14 23.35 -28.08 50.73
N ALA A 15 23.46 -28.99 51.69
CA ALA A 15 24.19 -28.81 52.94
C ALA A 15 25.60 -28.20 52.75
N PRO A 16 26.08 -27.37 53.71
CA PRO A 16 25.43 -26.99 54.98
C PRO A 16 24.57 -25.71 54.92
N LEU A 17 24.53 -25.02 53.79
CA LEU A 17 24.10 -23.62 53.66
C LEU A 17 22.71 -23.46 52.99
N PHE A 18 21.85 -24.47 53.11
CA PHE A 18 20.53 -24.57 52.46
C PHE A 18 19.90 -23.22 52.13
N HIS A 19 19.98 -22.80 50.86
CA HIS A 19 19.39 -21.57 50.37
C HIS A 19 18.70 -21.83 49.04
N THR A 20 17.54 -21.21 48.87
CA THR A 20 16.72 -21.32 47.67
C THR A 20 16.53 -19.95 47.06
N ILE A 21 16.86 -19.81 45.78
CA ILE A 21 16.66 -18.59 45.01
C ILE A 21 15.58 -18.87 43.96
N ILE A 22 14.56 -18.02 43.94
CA ILE A 22 13.46 -18.11 42.98
C ILE A 22 13.48 -16.85 42.12
N LYS A 23 13.44 -17.03 40.81
CA LYS A 23 13.22 -15.96 39.83
C LYS A 23 11.99 -16.28 39.00
N SER A 24 11.26 -15.25 38.60
CA SER A 24 10.01 -15.40 37.82
C SER A 24 10.05 -14.52 36.58
N ALA A 25 9.45 -14.99 35.48
CA ALA A 25 9.26 -14.24 34.25
C ALA A 25 7.86 -14.54 33.67
N TYR A 26 7.24 -13.53 33.07
CA TYR A 26 5.93 -13.70 32.41
C TYR A 26 6.14 -14.12 30.96
N VAL A 27 5.46 -15.18 30.53
CA VAL A 27 5.55 -15.76 29.19
C VAL A 27 4.19 -15.66 28.51
N VAL A 28 4.18 -15.21 27.26
CA VAL A 28 2.98 -15.15 26.41
C VAL A 28 3.12 -16.15 25.29
N VAL A 29 2.17 -17.07 25.17
CA VAL A 29 2.08 -17.98 24.02
C VAL A 29 1.36 -17.27 22.89
N THR A 30 2.03 -17.18 21.75
CA THR A 30 1.50 -16.54 20.55
C THR A 30 1.16 -17.55 19.46
N VAL A 31 0.29 -17.13 18.54
CA VAL A 31 0.04 -17.77 17.27
C VAL A 31 0.29 -16.72 16.19
N GLU A 32 1.22 -17.00 15.29
CA GLU A 32 1.50 -16.14 14.15
C GLU A 32 0.29 -16.11 13.20
N PRO A 33 0.05 -14.98 12.49
CA PRO A 33 -0.97 -14.93 11.46
C PRO A 33 -0.84 -16.08 10.46
N GLY A 34 -1.97 -16.64 10.03
CA GLY A 34 -1.98 -17.79 9.12
C GLY A 34 -1.48 -17.48 7.70
N SER A 35 -1.41 -16.21 7.34
CA SER A 35 -0.94 -15.70 6.05
C SER A 35 -0.37 -14.30 6.19
N VAL A 36 0.33 -13.85 5.13
CA VAL A 36 0.66 -12.42 4.95
C VAL A 36 -0.63 -11.57 4.98
N PRO A 37 -0.55 -10.28 5.36
CA PRO A 37 -1.71 -9.41 5.33
C PRO A 37 -2.26 -9.28 3.90
N GLU A 38 -3.54 -8.99 3.76
CA GLU A 38 -4.20 -8.80 2.47
C GLU A 38 -4.70 -7.37 2.35
N ILE A 39 -4.40 -6.69 1.24
CA ILE A 39 -4.90 -5.35 0.93
C ILE A 39 -6.01 -5.44 -0.11
N ASN A 40 -7.12 -4.75 0.16
CA ASN A 40 -8.20 -4.53 -0.79
C ASN A 40 -8.43 -3.02 -0.97
N VAL A 41 -8.70 -2.58 -2.19
CA VAL A 41 -8.99 -1.18 -2.53
C VAL A 41 -10.27 -1.11 -3.36
N GLU A 42 -11.01 -0.01 -3.24
CA GLU A 42 -12.22 0.20 -4.07
C GLU A 42 -11.88 0.30 -5.56
N LYS A 43 -10.72 0.89 -5.89
CA LYS A 43 -10.23 1.04 -7.26
C LYS A 43 -8.72 1.21 -7.28
N THR A 44 -8.12 1.14 -8.47
CA THR A 44 -6.66 1.25 -8.67
C THR A 44 -6.24 2.54 -9.38
N LYS A 45 -7.18 3.35 -9.88
CA LYS A 45 -6.93 4.64 -10.54
C LYS A 45 -7.69 5.76 -9.85
N TYR A 46 -7.03 6.87 -9.56
CA TYR A 46 -7.58 7.99 -8.79
C TYR A 46 -7.27 9.33 -9.43
N THR A 47 -8.27 10.20 -9.46
CA THR A 47 -8.07 11.62 -9.77
C THR A 47 -7.57 12.35 -8.53
N LEU A 48 -6.73 13.37 -8.70
CA LEU A 48 -6.30 14.22 -7.59
C LEU A 48 -7.52 14.85 -6.87
N GLY A 49 -7.50 14.84 -5.53
CA GLY A 49 -8.59 15.29 -4.67
C GLY A 49 -9.63 14.21 -4.32
N GLU A 50 -9.59 13.05 -4.97
CA GLU A 50 -10.48 11.93 -4.66
C GLU A 50 -10.06 11.14 -3.42
N ARG A 51 -11.00 10.46 -2.77
CA ARG A 51 -10.73 9.62 -1.59
C ARG A 51 -10.32 8.20 -2.00
N ILE A 52 -9.14 7.79 -1.55
CA ILE A 52 -8.60 6.44 -1.58
C ILE A 52 -9.09 5.71 -0.34
N ARG A 53 -9.85 4.62 -0.53
CA ARG A 53 -10.28 3.73 0.53
C ARG A 53 -9.66 2.36 0.35
N ALA A 54 -8.96 1.92 1.39
CA ALA A 54 -8.30 0.63 1.43
C ALA A 54 -8.62 -0.10 2.73
N ASN A 55 -8.70 -1.42 2.66
CA ASN A 55 -8.77 -2.31 3.80
C ASN A 55 -7.52 -3.18 3.81
N CYS A 56 -6.93 -3.37 4.98
CA CYS A 56 -5.90 -4.36 5.21
C CYS A 56 -6.34 -5.32 6.31
N THR A 57 -6.22 -6.62 6.07
CA THR A 57 -6.57 -7.64 7.07
C THR A 57 -5.41 -8.61 7.28
N SER A 58 -5.09 -8.90 8.55
CA SER A 58 -4.17 -9.99 8.95
C SER A 58 -4.92 -10.97 9.84
N ARG A 59 -5.06 -12.22 9.38
CA ARG A 59 -6.02 -13.18 9.95
C ARG A 59 -5.37 -14.21 10.87
N TYR A 60 -6.18 -14.69 11.80
CA TYR A 60 -5.94 -15.92 12.58
C TYR A 60 -4.67 -15.91 13.43
N ALA A 61 -4.41 -14.83 14.15
CA ALA A 61 -3.29 -14.69 15.07
C ALA A 61 -3.76 -14.73 16.53
N TYR A 62 -2.82 -14.83 17.47
CA TYR A 62 -3.07 -14.51 18.87
C TYR A 62 -1.80 -14.03 19.57
N PRO A 63 -1.78 -12.83 20.17
CA PRO A 63 -2.77 -11.76 19.98
C PRO A 63 -2.79 -11.29 18.52
N ALA A 64 -3.81 -10.52 18.13
CA ALA A 64 -3.89 -9.91 16.80
C ALA A 64 -2.60 -9.15 16.43
N ALA A 65 -2.27 -9.14 15.13
CA ALA A 65 -1.14 -8.38 14.64
C ALA A 65 -1.42 -6.86 14.68
N ASN A 66 -0.39 -6.05 14.90
CA ASN A 66 -0.47 -4.61 14.70
C ASN A 66 -0.33 -4.32 13.20
N LEU A 67 -1.23 -3.49 12.67
CA LEU A 67 -1.21 -3.04 11.29
C LEU A 67 -0.75 -1.60 11.18
N SER A 68 0.11 -1.33 10.20
CA SER A 68 0.52 0.01 9.79
C SER A 68 0.41 0.17 8.27
N PHE A 69 -0.13 1.30 7.82
CA PHE A 69 -0.17 1.64 6.40
C PHE A 69 0.97 2.58 6.03
N PHE A 70 1.51 2.43 4.83
CA PHE A 70 2.52 3.32 4.26
C PHE A 70 2.13 3.67 2.83
N ILE A 71 2.35 4.93 2.45
CA ILE A 71 2.23 5.41 1.07
C ILE A 71 3.61 5.90 0.66
N ASN A 72 4.21 5.26 -0.34
CA ASN A 72 5.61 5.51 -0.77
C ASN A 72 6.59 5.51 0.41
N ASP A 73 6.51 4.48 1.25
CA ASP A 73 7.36 4.29 2.44
C ASP A 73 7.18 5.34 3.55
N VAL A 74 6.22 6.26 3.41
CA VAL A 74 5.82 7.21 4.46
C VAL A 74 4.61 6.65 5.20
N GLU A 75 4.71 6.53 6.52
CA GLU A 75 3.61 6.00 7.34
C GLU A 75 2.37 6.89 7.26
N ALA A 76 1.23 6.31 6.89
CA ALA A 76 -0.05 6.97 6.88
C ALA A 76 -0.60 7.03 8.31
N ARG A 77 -0.67 8.24 8.87
CA ARG A 77 -1.25 8.52 10.20
C ARG A 77 -2.52 9.36 10.07
N ASN A 78 -3.18 9.60 11.20
CA ASN A 78 -4.31 10.53 11.23
C ASN A 78 -3.81 11.97 11.01
N THR A 79 -4.21 12.56 9.89
CA THR A 79 -3.90 13.92 9.45
C THR A 79 -5.15 14.54 8.80
N ASP A 80 -5.04 15.77 8.28
CA ASP A 80 -6.12 16.41 7.52
C ASP A 80 -6.46 15.66 6.21
N THR A 81 -5.49 14.94 5.65
CA THR A 81 -5.62 14.24 4.35
C THR A 81 -5.69 12.73 4.49
N SER A 82 -5.53 12.15 5.67
CA SER A 82 -5.56 10.70 5.88
C SER A 82 -6.13 10.32 7.24
N ARG A 83 -6.92 9.24 7.27
CA ARG A 83 -7.44 8.63 8.49
C ARG A 83 -7.22 7.13 8.45
N VAL A 84 -6.81 6.57 9.58
CA VAL A 84 -6.62 5.14 9.79
C VAL A 84 -7.45 4.70 10.98
N SER A 85 -8.33 3.73 10.77
CA SER A 85 -9.06 2.99 11.82
C SER A 85 -8.48 1.58 11.93
N LEU A 86 -8.29 1.11 13.16
CA LEU A 86 -7.79 -0.22 13.45
C LEU A 86 -8.73 -0.88 14.45
N TYR A 87 -9.09 -2.13 14.21
CA TYR A 87 -9.91 -2.91 15.12
C TYR A 87 -9.57 -4.40 15.02
N VAL A 88 -10.01 -5.17 16.01
CA VAL A 88 -9.77 -6.61 16.10
C VAL A 88 -11.10 -7.34 16.04
N GLU A 89 -11.17 -8.33 15.16
CA GLU A 89 -12.29 -9.25 15.03
C GLU A 89 -11.94 -10.58 15.74
N ALA A 90 -12.85 -11.04 16.59
CA ALA A 90 -12.70 -12.34 17.23
C ALA A 90 -12.96 -13.47 16.21
N GLU A 91 -12.09 -14.46 16.19
CA GLU A 91 -12.16 -15.62 15.32
C GLU A 91 -12.43 -16.91 16.13
N ARG A 92 -12.63 -18.01 15.41
CA ARG A 92 -12.82 -19.32 16.04
C ARG A 92 -11.59 -19.73 16.83
N ARG A 93 -11.81 -20.53 17.88
CA ARG A 93 -10.74 -21.09 18.75
C ARG A 93 -9.91 -20.02 19.49
N GLY A 94 -10.49 -18.84 19.71
CA GLY A 94 -9.85 -17.73 20.44
C GLY A 94 -8.79 -16.98 19.63
N LEU A 95 -8.68 -17.26 18.33
CA LEU A 95 -7.82 -16.48 17.45
C LEU A 95 -8.45 -15.11 17.19
N GLU A 96 -7.65 -14.21 16.65
CA GLU A 96 -8.00 -12.83 16.39
C GLU A 96 -7.50 -12.43 15.00
N SER A 97 -8.32 -11.64 14.29
CA SER A 97 -7.96 -11.01 13.03
C SER A 97 -7.86 -9.51 13.25
N SER A 98 -6.73 -8.91 12.92
CA SER A 98 -6.61 -7.45 12.91
C SER A 98 -7.08 -6.91 11.58
N VAL A 99 -7.93 -5.89 11.60
CA VAL A 99 -8.42 -5.18 10.41
C VAL A 99 -8.06 -3.72 10.52
N GLY A 100 -7.53 -3.17 9.44
CA GLY A 100 -7.21 -1.76 9.30
C GLY A 100 -7.92 -1.18 8.09
N GLU A 101 -8.46 0.02 8.24
CA GLU A 101 -9.06 0.77 7.13
C GLU A 101 -8.31 2.10 6.99
N LEU A 102 -7.99 2.42 5.74
CA LEU A 102 -7.35 3.66 5.35
C LEU A 102 -8.32 4.46 4.50
N ASP A 103 -8.52 5.72 4.85
CA ASP A 103 -9.23 6.70 4.05
C ASP A 103 -8.34 7.94 3.86
N ALA A 104 -7.81 8.12 2.65
CA ALA A 104 -6.83 9.17 2.33
C ALA A 104 -7.23 9.96 1.08
N VAL A 105 -6.86 11.23 1.00
CA VAL A 105 -7.07 12.06 -0.19
C VAL A 105 -5.89 11.87 -1.15
N ALA A 106 -6.18 11.60 -2.42
CA ALA A 106 -5.21 11.53 -3.50
C ALA A 106 -4.58 12.92 -3.73
N VAL A 107 -3.37 13.13 -3.21
CA VAL A 107 -2.63 14.39 -3.33
C VAL A 107 -1.46 14.27 -4.31
N PRO A 108 -1.03 15.36 -4.97
CA PRO A 108 0.03 15.31 -5.98
C PRO A 108 1.33 14.66 -5.50
N SER A 109 1.71 14.88 -4.23
CA SER A 109 2.92 14.33 -3.63
C SER A 109 2.93 12.80 -3.57
N MET A 110 1.76 12.13 -3.58
CA MET A 110 1.67 10.67 -3.64
C MET A 110 2.09 10.10 -5.00
N PHE A 111 1.94 10.86 -6.08
CA PHE A 111 2.19 10.40 -7.45
C PHE A 111 3.43 11.03 -8.08
N SER A 112 4.10 11.94 -7.37
CA SER A 112 5.31 12.65 -7.83
C SER A 112 6.62 11.85 -7.67
N GLY A 113 6.53 10.52 -7.53
CA GLY A 113 7.70 9.64 -7.37
C GLY A 113 8.57 9.52 -8.63
N PRO A 114 9.67 8.75 -8.58
CA PRO A 114 10.64 8.64 -9.69
C PRO A 114 10.05 8.15 -11.02
N GLU A 115 9.03 7.29 -10.95
CA GLU A 115 8.33 6.78 -12.14
C GLU A 115 7.12 7.62 -12.54
N GLY A 116 6.70 8.57 -11.69
CA GLY A 116 5.52 9.41 -11.90
C GLY A 116 4.21 8.64 -11.95
N GLY A 117 3.09 9.30 -11.63
CA GLY A 117 1.75 8.78 -11.86
C GLY A 117 1.39 7.50 -11.10
N ARG A 118 2.19 7.07 -10.12
CA ARG A 118 1.93 5.89 -9.29
C ARG A 118 2.32 6.11 -7.83
N ALA A 119 1.55 5.52 -6.93
CA ALA A 119 1.81 5.48 -5.49
C ALA A 119 1.83 4.02 -5.02
N ARG A 120 2.81 3.64 -4.20
CA ARG A 120 2.88 2.32 -3.56
C ARG A 120 2.16 2.37 -2.21
N LEU A 121 1.06 1.63 -2.09
CA LEU A 121 0.37 1.39 -0.83
C LEU A 121 0.92 0.10 -0.22
N THR A 122 1.47 0.20 0.99
CA THR A 122 1.98 -0.93 1.75
C THR A 122 1.20 -1.07 3.05
N CYS A 123 0.85 -2.30 3.40
CA CYS A 123 0.35 -2.67 4.72
C CYS A 123 1.36 -3.58 5.40
N LEU A 124 1.80 -3.20 6.58
CA LEU A 124 2.73 -3.95 7.42
C LEU A 124 1.97 -4.57 8.59
N ALA A 125 2.05 -5.90 8.72
CA ALA A 125 1.58 -6.64 9.88
C ALA A 125 2.77 -7.04 10.76
N THR A 126 2.68 -6.75 12.06
CA THR A 126 3.70 -7.11 13.05
C THR A 126 3.10 -7.76 14.28
N GLN A 127 3.78 -8.77 14.84
CA GLN A 127 3.39 -9.39 16.11
C GLN A 127 4.64 -9.60 16.95
N TYR A 128 4.83 -8.75 17.96
CA TYR A 128 6.06 -8.66 18.74
C TYR A 128 7.30 -8.61 17.82
N HIS A 129 8.34 -9.38 18.13
CA HIS A 129 9.52 -9.60 17.29
C HIS A 129 9.47 -10.94 16.54
N LEU A 130 8.36 -11.67 16.63
CA LEU A 130 8.21 -13.03 16.11
C LEU A 130 7.72 -13.03 14.66
N TYR A 131 6.74 -12.16 14.35
CA TYR A 131 6.16 -12.09 13.01
C TYR A 131 6.26 -10.68 12.42
N ARG A 132 6.63 -10.62 11.15
CA ARG A 132 6.64 -9.40 10.34
C ARG A 132 6.40 -9.74 8.87
N ALA A 133 5.33 -9.22 8.29
CA ALA A 133 5.01 -9.41 6.88
C ALA A 133 4.37 -8.17 6.27
N THR A 134 4.52 -8.01 4.96
CA THR A 134 3.97 -6.88 4.21
C THR A 134 3.14 -7.36 3.03
N ALA A 135 2.11 -6.58 2.70
CA ALA A 135 1.46 -6.62 1.39
C ALA A 135 1.59 -5.26 0.72
N ASP A 136 1.68 -5.29 -0.60
CA ASP A 136 1.91 -4.10 -1.43
C ASP A 136 0.90 -4.06 -2.59
N LEU A 137 0.43 -2.87 -2.91
CA LEU A 137 -0.43 -2.60 -4.06
C LEU A 137 -0.05 -1.25 -4.67
N TYR A 138 -0.15 -1.11 -6.00
CA TYR A 138 0.09 0.14 -6.69
C TYR A 138 -1.21 0.84 -7.06
N LEU A 139 -1.31 2.12 -6.69
CA LEU A 139 -2.34 3.05 -7.09
C LEU A 139 -1.81 3.91 -8.22
N LEU A 140 -2.65 4.20 -9.20
CA LEU A 140 -2.30 4.99 -10.37
C LEU A 140 -3.05 6.33 -10.36
N GLU A 141 -2.37 7.37 -10.81
CA GLU A 141 -2.99 8.66 -11.08
C GLU A 141 -3.81 8.56 -12.38
N ASP A 142 -5.05 9.03 -12.34
CA ASP A 142 -5.91 9.11 -13.52
C ASP A 142 -5.66 10.41 -14.28
N THR A 143 -4.48 10.50 -14.91
CA THR A 143 -4.16 11.63 -15.79
C THR A 143 -4.73 11.37 -17.19
N PRO A 144 -5.57 12.26 -17.74
CA PRO A 144 -6.03 12.12 -19.12
C PRO A 144 -4.84 12.22 -20.08
N GLN A 145 -4.63 11.19 -20.90
CA GLN A 145 -3.70 11.31 -22.02
C GLN A 145 -4.27 12.31 -23.02
N LEU A 146 -3.65 13.48 -23.15
CA LEU A 146 -3.91 14.34 -24.31
C LEU A 146 -3.41 13.58 -25.55
N ALA A 147 -4.34 13.16 -26.41
CA ALA A 147 -3.99 12.65 -27.72
C ALA A 147 -3.20 13.74 -28.47
N HIS A 148 -2.11 13.35 -29.14
CA HIS A 148 -1.47 14.22 -30.12
C HIS A 148 -2.48 14.45 -31.25
N VAL A 149 -3.05 15.66 -31.31
CA VAL A 149 -3.86 16.07 -32.45
C VAL A 149 -2.90 16.23 -33.63
N LEU A 150 -2.99 15.30 -34.60
CA LEU A 150 -2.39 15.48 -35.92
C LEU A 150 -2.97 16.77 -36.51
N GLY A 151 -2.13 17.82 -36.57
CA GLY A 151 -2.48 19.04 -37.28
C GLY A 151 -2.81 18.72 -38.75
N PRO A 152 -3.66 19.53 -39.41
CA PRO A 152 -4.01 19.28 -40.80
C PRO A 152 -2.74 19.24 -41.65
N SER A 153 -2.49 18.11 -42.29
CA SER A 153 -1.48 18.00 -43.33
C SER A 153 -1.87 18.97 -44.45
N LEU A 154 -1.07 20.03 -44.64
CA LEU A 154 -1.17 20.86 -45.84
C LEU A 154 -0.99 19.93 -47.04
N ARG A 155 -2.09 19.67 -47.75
CA ARG A 155 -2.06 19.00 -49.05
C ARG A 155 -1.23 19.88 -49.96
N ASN A 156 -0.04 19.42 -50.29
CA ASN A 156 0.76 19.98 -51.36
C ASN A 156 -0.01 19.71 -52.66
N THR A 157 -0.90 20.62 -53.04
CA THR A 157 -1.52 20.62 -54.36
C THR A 157 -0.43 20.93 -55.35
N GLY A 158 0.04 19.89 -56.04
CA GLY A 158 0.89 20.03 -57.20
C GLY A 158 0.18 20.87 -58.26
N GLU A 159 0.55 22.14 -58.32
CA GLU A 159 0.22 23.07 -59.40
C GLU A 159 0.82 22.51 -60.70
N HIS A 160 -0.03 21.97 -61.58
CA HIS A 160 0.32 21.72 -62.97
C HIS A 160 0.24 23.07 -63.72
N PRO A 161 1.29 23.53 -64.41
CA PRO A 161 1.18 24.76 -65.18
C PRO A 161 0.32 24.52 -66.42
N VAL A 162 -0.77 25.28 -66.53
CA VAL A 162 -1.59 25.39 -67.75
C VAL A 162 -0.80 26.18 -68.79
N VAL A 163 -0.41 25.52 -69.87
CA VAL A 163 0.22 26.15 -71.04
C VAL A 163 -0.87 26.76 -71.92
N TYR A 164 -0.86 28.09 -72.06
CA TYR A 164 -1.65 28.79 -73.08
C TYR A 164 -0.81 28.94 -74.37
N PRO A 165 -1.35 28.63 -75.57
CA PRO A 165 -0.66 28.87 -76.82
C PRO A 165 -0.71 30.36 -77.19
N THR A 166 0.46 30.97 -77.43
CA THR A 166 0.59 32.29 -78.05
C THR A 166 0.45 32.20 -79.57
N THR A 167 -0.52 32.92 -80.12
CA THR A 167 -0.63 33.21 -81.55
C THR A 167 0.49 34.15 -81.99
N ASN A 168 1.36 33.70 -82.89
CA ASN A 168 2.31 34.58 -83.59
C ASN A 168 1.65 35.15 -84.86
N LEU A 169 1.46 36.46 -84.87
CA LEU A 169 1.33 37.26 -86.10
C LEU A 169 2.74 37.37 -86.71
N GLY A 170 2.93 36.77 -87.89
CA GLY A 170 4.07 37.05 -88.76
C GLY A 170 3.62 38.00 -89.87
N ALA A 171 4.26 39.17 -89.92
CA ALA A 171 4.29 40.05 -91.08
C ALA A 171 5.64 39.83 -91.77
N GLU A 172 5.64 39.34 -93.01
CA GLU A 172 6.24 39.94 -94.23
C GLU A 172 6.07 38.97 -95.41
#